data_AF-A0A2P5F736-F1
#
_entry.id   AF-A0A2P5F736-F1
#
_cell.length_a   1.000
_cell.length_b   1.000
_cell.length_c   1.000
_cell.angle_alpha   90.00
_cell.angle_beta   90.00
_cell.angle_gamma   90.00
#
_symmetry.space_group_name_H-M   'P 1'
#
loop_
_entity.id
_entity.type
_entity.pdbx_description
1 polymer ?
#
loop_
_entity_poly.entity_id
_entity_poly.type
_entity_poly.pdbx_seq_one_letter_code
_entity_poly.pdbx_strand_id
1 'polypeptide(L)'
;MFLISTTSGETREKAIKELFGKLEPLEEGLKGFFPKEIHIVDSKSLGMLDILMFSLCGPFKVEEEVFGLKVIDPEKYPLVFSWVTALNQVSEVKELIPPYEKLVAVFGSVRNKTLESF
;
A
#
# COMPACT_ATOMS: atom_id res chain seq x y z
N MET A 1 -5.68 -2.22 -3.72
CA MET A 1 -5.57 -0.94 -4.44
C MET A 1 -5.83 -1.04 -5.95
N PHE A 2 -5.58 -2.19 -6.59
CA PHE A 2 -5.85 -2.44 -8.03
C PHE A 2 -7.16 -1.86 -8.60
N LEU A 3 -8.32 -2.12 -7.97
CA LEU A 3 -9.62 -1.61 -8.47
C LEU A 3 -9.68 -0.07 -8.53
N ILE A 4 -9.01 0.63 -7.61
CA ILE A 4 -8.95 2.10 -7.60
C ILE A 4 -8.14 2.60 -8.80
N SER A 5 -7.11 1.85 -9.20
CA SER A 5 -6.24 2.14 -10.33
C SER A 5 -6.98 2.01 -11.66
N THR A 6 -7.86 1.02 -11.79
CA THR A 6 -8.48 0.60 -13.06
C THR A 6 -9.90 1.11 -13.29
N THR A 7 -10.52 1.77 -12.32
CA THR A 7 -11.92 2.23 -12.44
C THR A 7 -12.06 3.76 -12.31
N SER A 8 -13.24 4.28 -12.69
CA SER A 8 -13.66 5.67 -12.59
C SER A 8 -15.09 5.80 -12.04
N GLY A 9 -15.51 7.05 -11.76
CA GLY A 9 -16.86 7.37 -11.29
C GLY A 9 -17.27 6.63 -10.02
N GLU A 10 -18.54 6.21 -9.97
CA GLU A 10 -19.15 5.54 -8.82
C GLU A 10 -18.43 4.24 -8.43
N THR A 11 -17.94 3.48 -9.42
CA THR A 11 -17.22 2.22 -9.15
C THR A 11 -15.92 2.47 -8.39
N ARG A 12 -15.20 3.54 -8.77
CA ARG A 12 -13.98 3.96 -8.07
C ARG A 12 -14.29 4.45 -6.65
N GLU A 13 -15.34 5.25 -6.49
CA GLU A 13 -15.76 5.71 -5.16
C GLU A 13 -16.13 4.56 -4.23
N LYS A 14 -16.82 3.54 -4.74
CA LYS A 14 -17.14 2.32 -3.99
C LYS A 14 -15.87 1.56 -3.61
N ALA A 15 -14.92 1.39 -4.54
CA ALA A 15 -13.65 0.72 -4.26
C ALA A 15 -12.82 1.45 -3.19
N ILE A 16 -12.85 2.79 -3.20
CA ILE A 16 -12.18 3.62 -2.17
C ILE A 16 -12.86 3.41 -0.80
N LYS A 17 -14.19 3.45 -0.73
CA LYS A 17 -14.93 3.19 0.52
C LYS A 17 -14.64 1.79 1.07
N GLU A 18 -14.62 0.78 0.21
CA GLU A 18 -14.27 -0.59 0.60
C GLU A 18 -12.83 -0.73 1.07
N LEU A 19 -11.88 0.02 0.48
CA LEU A 19 -10.49 0.01 0.92
C LEU A 19 -10.38 0.55 2.35
N PHE A 20 -10.93 1.74 2.62
CA PHE A 20 -10.88 2.33 3.96
C PHE A 20 -11.62 1.49 4.99
N GLY A 21 -12.77 0.90 4.63
CA GLY A 21 -13.50 -0.03 5.49
C GLY A 21 -12.74 -1.33 5.80
N LYS A 22 -11.70 -1.68 5.03
CA LYS A 22 -10.79 -2.82 5.32
C LYS A 22 -9.53 -2.39 6.09
N LEU A 23 -9.04 -1.17 5.86
CA LEU A 23 -7.87 -0.64 6.56
C LEU A 23 -8.14 -0.41 8.05
N GLU A 24 -9.34 0.05 8.41
CA GLU A 24 -9.73 0.25 9.81
C GLU A 24 -9.66 -1.05 10.65
N PRO A 25 -10.32 -2.16 10.28
CA PRO A 25 -10.17 -3.43 10.99
C PRO A 25 -8.75 -4.00 10.96
N LEU A 26 -7.99 -3.77 9.89
CA LEU A 26 -6.60 -4.19 9.81
C LEU A 26 -5.78 -3.50 10.90
N GLU A 27 -5.79 -2.16 10.94
CA GLU A 27 -5.08 -1.36 11.93
C GLU A 27 -5.46 -1.76 13.37
N GLU A 28 -6.75 -1.94 13.65
CA GLU A 28 -7.21 -2.41 14.96
C GLU A 28 -6.69 -3.81 15.29
N GLY A 29 -6.75 -4.74 14.34
CA GLY A 29 -6.22 -6.08 14.50
C GLY A 29 -4.72 -6.08 14.80
N LEU A 30 -3.96 -5.18 14.18
CA LEU A 30 -2.51 -5.07 14.39
C LEU A 30 -2.13 -4.67 15.80
N LYS A 31 -2.98 -3.95 16.55
CA LYS A 31 -2.73 -3.62 17.96
C LYS A 31 -2.59 -4.88 18.83
N GLY A 32 -3.26 -5.97 18.47
CA GLY A 32 -3.16 -7.26 19.16
C GLY A 32 -1.89 -8.05 18.82
N PHE A 33 -1.33 -7.86 17.61
CA PHE A 33 -0.11 -8.55 17.16
C PHE A 33 1.16 -7.78 17.51
N PHE A 34 1.08 -6.45 17.51
CA PHE A 34 2.19 -5.55 17.80
C PHE A 34 1.87 -4.75 19.06
N PRO A 35 2.22 -5.27 20.25
CA PRO A 35 1.98 -4.55 21.52
C PRO A 35 2.82 -3.27 21.67
N LYS A 36 3.71 -2.99 20.72
CA LYS A 36 4.45 -1.72 20.58
C LYS A 36 3.98 -1.03 19.31
N GLU A 37 3.92 0.30 19.34
CA GLU A 37 3.57 1.14 18.17
C GLU A 37 4.51 0.96 16.96
N ILE A 38 5.63 0.29 17.15
CA ILE A 38 6.64 0.07 16.12
C ILE A 38 6.77 -1.42 15.86
N HIS A 39 6.39 -1.84 14.65
CA HIS A 39 6.78 -3.15 14.15
C HIS A 39 8.26 -3.13 13.80
N ILE A 40 9.05 -3.96 14.51
CA ILE A 40 10.44 -4.22 14.16
C ILE A 40 10.43 -5.36 13.15
N VAL A 41 10.74 -5.06 11.89
CA VAL A 41 10.93 -6.08 10.85
C VAL A 41 12.34 -6.63 11.01
N ASP A 42 12.46 -7.93 11.29
CA ASP A 42 13.76 -8.61 11.23
C ASP A 42 14.06 -8.98 9.77
N SER A 43 15.02 -8.27 9.18
CA SER A 43 15.44 -8.52 7.80
C SER A 43 15.99 -9.94 7.59
N LYS A 44 16.43 -10.63 8.65
CA LYS A 44 16.91 -12.02 8.58
C LYS A 44 15.78 -13.04 8.53
N SER A 45 14.54 -12.65 8.79
CA SER A 45 13.39 -13.57 8.82
C SER A 45 12.08 -12.86 8.43
N LEU A 46 11.96 -12.43 7.17
CA LEU A 46 10.67 -11.99 6.63
C LEU A 46 9.68 -13.15 6.62
N GLY A 47 8.53 -12.95 7.27
CA GLY A 47 7.44 -13.91 7.27
C GLY A 47 6.53 -13.77 6.05
N MET A 48 5.61 -14.72 5.88
CA MET A 48 4.59 -14.65 4.82
C MET A 48 3.74 -13.39 4.91
N LEU A 49 3.45 -12.93 6.12
CA LEU A 49 2.63 -11.74 6.35
C LEU A 49 3.37 -10.46 5.94
N ASP A 50 4.69 -10.38 6.16
CA ASP A 50 5.53 -9.28 5.69
C ASP A 50 5.51 -9.16 4.16
N ILE A 51 5.61 -10.29 3.47
CA ILE A 51 5.56 -10.36 2.00
C ILE A 51 4.19 -9.92 1.50
N LEU A 52 3.10 -10.37 2.13
CA LEU A 52 1.74 -9.95 1.77
C LEU A 52 1.54 -8.46 2.00
N MET A 53 1.98 -7.94 3.14
CA MET A 53 1.88 -6.52 3.50
C MET A 53 2.66 -5.66 2.50
N PHE A 54 3.88 -6.05 2.17
CA PHE A 54 4.70 -5.38 1.18
C PHE A 54 4.09 -5.44 -0.23
N SER A 55 3.54 -6.58 -0.65
CA SER A 55 2.91 -6.72 -1.96
C SER A 55 1.66 -5.85 -2.11
N LEU A 56 0.93 -5.63 -1.01
CA LEU A 56 -0.31 -4.85 -1.01
C LEU A 56 -0.08 -3.35 -0.84
N CYS A 57 0.89 -2.95 -0.03
CA CYS A 57 1.07 -1.56 0.39
C CYS A 57 2.49 -1.03 0.22
N GLY A 58 3.47 -1.87 -0.12
CA GLY A 58 4.85 -1.45 -0.37
C GLY A 58 4.97 -0.21 -1.28
N PRO A 59 4.30 -0.19 -2.45
CA PRO A 59 4.34 0.95 -3.36
C PRO A 59 3.34 2.09 -3.00
N PHE A 60 2.83 2.15 -1.76
CA PHE A 60 1.74 3.08 -1.41
C PHE A 60 2.00 4.52 -1.83
N LYS A 61 3.22 5.04 -1.71
CA LYS A 61 3.54 6.42 -2.14
C LYS A 61 3.29 6.66 -3.63
N VAL A 62 3.69 5.70 -4.46
CA VAL A 62 3.44 5.71 -5.91
C VAL A 62 1.94 5.63 -6.18
N GLU A 63 1.25 4.74 -5.47
CA GLU A 63 -0.19 4.56 -5.58
C GLU A 63 -0.95 5.83 -5.20
N GLU A 64 -0.57 6.49 -4.11
CA GLU A 64 -1.16 7.75 -3.66
C GLU A 64 -0.96 8.89 -4.67
N GLU A 65 0.23 8.97 -5.28
CA GLU A 65 0.52 9.93 -6.36
C GLU A 65 -0.36 9.67 -7.59
N VAL A 66 -0.37 8.44 -8.09
CA VAL A 66 -1.11 8.07 -9.31
C VAL A 66 -2.62 8.14 -9.08
N PHE A 67 -3.10 7.83 -7.88
CA PHE A 67 -4.52 7.88 -7.56
C PHE A 67 -4.96 9.27 -7.12
N GLY A 68 -4.06 10.18 -6.73
CA GLY A 68 -4.43 11.45 -6.12
C GLY A 68 -5.24 11.26 -4.83
N LEU A 69 -4.90 10.24 -4.04
CA LEU A 69 -5.60 9.85 -2.82
C LEU A 69 -4.58 9.49 -1.75
N LYS A 70 -4.69 10.06 -0.55
CA LYS A 70 -3.92 9.61 0.61
C LYS A 70 -4.61 8.37 1.22
N VAL A 71 -3.95 7.23 1.17
CA VAL A 71 -4.47 5.92 1.61
C VAL A 71 -3.90 5.56 2.97
N ILE A 72 -2.57 5.59 3.12
CA ILE A 72 -1.89 5.19 4.35
C ILE A 72 -1.54 6.45 5.13
N ASP A 73 -2.55 6.99 5.81
CA ASP A 73 -2.38 8.16 6.65
C ASP A 73 -1.68 7.77 7.97
N PRO A 74 -0.47 8.30 8.28
CA PRO A 74 0.22 7.99 9.53
C PRO A 74 -0.56 8.39 10.78
N GLU A 75 -1.49 9.35 10.70
CA GLU A 75 -2.33 9.73 11.85
C GLU A 75 -3.49 8.75 12.09
N LYS A 76 -3.99 8.11 11.02
CA LYS A 76 -5.13 7.17 11.12
C LYS A 76 -4.69 5.72 11.22
N TYR A 77 -3.60 5.36 10.54
CA TYR A 77 -3.09 4.01 10.41
C TYR A 77 -1.59 3.94 10.78
N PRO A 78 -1.20 4.36 12.00
CA PRO A 78 0.21 4.44 12.41
C PRO A 78 0.93 3.09 12.37
N LEU A 79 0.28 1.97 12.72
CA LEU A 79 0.89 0.64 12.70
C LEU A 79 1.12 0.14 11.28
N VAL A 80 0.12 0.25 10.41
CA VAL A 80 0.27 -0.08 8.98
C VAL A 80 1.36 0.78 8.35
N PHE A 81 1.37 2.09 8.62
CA PHE A 81 2.39 3.02 8.13
C PHE A 81 3.80 2.64 8.60
N SER A 82 3.95 2.36 9.90
CA SER A 82 5.23 1.96 10.52
C SER A 82 5.75 0.67 9.89
N TRP A 83 4.89 -0.34 9.76
CA TRP A 83 5.25 -1.63 9.21
C TRP A 83 5.66 -1.57 7.74
N VAL A 84 4.86 -0.93 6.89
CA VAL A 84 5.18 -0.80 5.47
C VAL A 84 6.43 0.04 5.24
N THR A 85 6.65 1.05 6.09
CA THR A 85 7.88 1.85 6.05
C THR A 85 9.08 1.00 6.43
N ALA A 86 8.99 0.21 7.49
CA ALA A 86 10.05 -0.72 7.90
C ALA A 86 10.36 -1.75 6.81
N LEU A 87 9.35 -2.34 6.17
CA LEU A 87 9.51 -3.28 5.06
C LEU A 87 10.24 -2.64 3.86
N ASN A 88 9.87 -1.41 3.50
CA ASN A 88 10.55 -0.65 2.45
C ASN A 88 12.01 -0.29 2.80
N GLN A 89 12.42 -0.38 4.07
CA GLN A 89 13.80 -0.14 4.48
C GLN A 89 14.69 -1.39 4.45
N VAL A 90 14.11 -2.58 4.33
CA VAL A 90 14.84 -3.86 4.22
C VAL A 90 15.74 -3.84 2.98
N SER A 91 17.01 -4.23 3.14
CA SER A 91 18.03 -4.14 2.09
C SER A 91 17.63 -4.92 0.83
N GLU A 92 17.20 -6.17 1.01
CA GLU A 92 16.75 -7.07 -0.04
C GLU A 92 15.56 -6.48 -0.82
N VAL A 93 14.64 -5.83 -0.10
CA VAL A 93 13.48 -5.16 -0.69
C VAL A 93 13.92 -3.96 -1.54
N LYS A 94 14.83 -3.12 -1.02
CA LYS A 94 15.36 -1.96 -1.76
C LYS A 94 16.10 -2.35 -3.04
N GLU A 95 16.80 -3.48 -3.04
CA GLU A 95 17.49 -3.99 -4.23
C GLU A 95 16.52 -4.49 -5.31
N LEU A 96 15.34 -4.94 -4.91
CA LEU A 96 14.32 -5.50 -5.82
C LEU A 96 13.31 -4.46 -6.32
N ILE A 97 13.07 -3.39 -5.56
CA ILE A 97 12.10 -2.35 -5.93
C ILE A 97 12.61 -1.57 -7.16
N PRO A 98 11.81 -1.48 -8.24
CA PRO A 98 12.14 -0.59 -9.36
C PRO A 98 12.19 0.88 -8.93
N PRO A 99 12.97 1.73 -9.61
CA PRO A 99 12.98 3.18 -9.38
C PRO A 99 11.58 3.79 -9.32
N TYR A 100 11.38 4.75 -8.43
CA TYR A 100 10.09 5.38 -8.15
C TYR A 100 9.40 5.89 -9.42
N GLU A 101 10.14 6.60 -10.27
CA GLU A 101 9.63 7.18 -11.51
C GLU A 101 9.16 6.10 -12.49
N LYS A 102 9.82 4.94 -12.50
CA LYS A 102 9.38 3.80 -13.32
C LYS A 102 8.09 3.19 -12.78
N LEU A 103 7.94 3.10 -11.46
CA LEU A 103 6.69 2.63 -10.86
C LEU A 103 5.55 3.60 -11.15
N VAL A 104 5.75 4.91 -11.00
CA VAL A 104 4.75 5.93 -11.38
C VAL A 104 4.34 5.77 -12.85
N ALA A 105 5.31 5.61 -13.76
CA ALA A 105 5.03 5.42 -15.18
C ALA A 105 4.22 4.14 -15.46
N VAL A 106 4.54 3.02 -14.79
CA VAL A 106 3.82 1.75 -14.95
C VAL A 106 2.38 1.87 -14.43
N PHE A 107 2.21 2.35 -13.20
CA PHE A 107 0.88 2.48 -12.58
C PHE A 107 0.01 3.51 -13.33
N GLY A 108 0.60 4.64 -13.75
CA GLY A 108 -0.07 5.62 -14.59
C GLY A 108 -0.48 5.05 -15.95
N SER A 109 0.39 4.28 -16.60
CA SER A 109 0.09 3.63 -17.88
C SER A 109 -1.05 2.63 -17.77
N VAL A 110 -1.07 1.80 -16.71
CA VAL A 110 -2.18 0.86 -16.45
C VAL A 110 -3.48 1.60 -16.25
N ARG A 111 -3.47 2.66 -15.44
CA ARG A 111 -4.63 3.51 -15.18
C ARG A 111 -5.17 4.13 -16.48
N ASN A 112 -4.33 4.80 -17.25
CA ASN A 112 -4.77 5.47 -18.48
C ASN A 112 -5.35 4.49 -19.50
N LYS A 113 -4.67 3.37 -19.76
CA LYS A 113 -5.16 2.34 -20.68
C LYS A 113 -6.52 1.80 -20.28
N THR A 114 -6.72 1.56 -18.99
CA THR A 114 -7.97 0.97 -18.52
C THR A 114 -9.11 1.97 -18.56
N LEU A 115 -8.83 3.26 -18.32
CA LEU A 115 -9.82 4.33 -18.44
C LEU A 115 -10.18 4.67 -19.89
N GLU A 116 -9.26 4.50 -20.84
CA GLU A 116 -9.51 4.68 -22.28
C GLU A 116 -10.33 3.52 -22.90
N SER A 117 -10.47 2.40 -22.17
CA SER A 117 -11.15 1.19 -22.64
C SER A 117 -12.67 1.17 -22.38
N PHE A 118 -13.24 2.25 -21.83
CA PHE A 118 -14.65 2.42 -21.50
C PHE A 118 -15.19 3.77 -22.02
#